data_AF-A0A067SDM9-F1
#
_entry.id   AF-A0A067SDM9-F1
#
_cell.length_a   1.000
_cell.length_b   1.000
_cell.length_c   1.000
_cell.angle_alpha   90.00
_cell.angle_beta   90.00
_cell.angle_gamma   90.00
#
_symmetry.space_group_name_H-M   'P 1'
#
loop_
_entity.id
_entity.type
_entity.pdbx_description
1 polymer ?
#
loop_
_entity_poly.entity_id
_entity_poly.type
_entity_poly.pdbx_seq_one_letter_code
_entity_poly.pdbx_strand_id
1 'polypeptide(L)' 'LEATHSNSSAKEIRSWLSPPDSSRNYNEAAKKRQPDTCTWFLAEKRFLDWMEKPGFLWVKGKGKPFSKLFEFDC' A
#
# COMPACT_ATOMS: atom_id res chain seq x y z
N LEU A 1 11.94 -45.19 -2.70
CA LEU A 1 12.94 -44.09 -2.68
C LEU A 1 13.25 -43.79 -4.14
N GLU A 2 12.49 -42.91 -4.79
CA GLU A 2 12.74 -42.63 -6.20
C GLU A 2 12.49 -41.16 -6.53
N ALA A 3 13.62 -40.54 -6.91
CA ALA A 3 13.83 -39.40 -7.78
C ALA A 3 12.94 -38.15 -7.60
N THR A 4 13.56 -37.15 -6.95
CA THR A 4 13.27 -35.73 -7.01
C THR A 4 13.01 -35.24 -8.45
N HIS A 5 11.75 -35.07 -8.82
CA HIS A 5 11.34 -34.30 -9.99
C HIS A 5 11.70 -32.82 -9.76
N SER A 6 12.92 -32.48 -10.21
CA SER A 6 13.33 -31.23 -10.84
C SER A 6 12.94 -29.91 -10.13
N ASN A 7 13.94 -29.34 -9.46
CA ASN A 7 13.98 -27.97 -8.94
C ASN A 7 13.67 -26.87 -10.01
N SER A 8 13.64 -27.23 -11.31
CA SER A 8 13.35 -26.32 -12.43
C SER A 8 11.90 -25.84 -12.44
N SER A 9 10.94 -26.76 -12.25
CA SER A 9 9.51 -26.43 -12.28
C SER A 9 9.11 -25.52 -11.13
N ALA A 10 9.72 -25.68 -9.96
CA ALA A 10 9.48 -24.80 -8.82
C ALA A 10 9.96 -23.35 -9.08
N LYS A 11 11.07 -23.18 -9.82
CA LYS A 11 11.59 -21.85 -10.19
C LYS A 11 10.68 -21.13 -11.17
N GLU A 12 10.16 -21.85 -12.16
CA GLU A 12 9.19 -21.30 -13.13
C GLU A 12 7.88 -20.89 -12.45
N ILE A 13 7.33 -21.74 -11.57
CA ILE A 13 6.12 -21.41 -10.80
C ILE A 13 6.36 -20.19 -9.91
N ARG A 14 7.50 -20.12 -9.19
CA ARG A 14 7.84 -18.94 -8.38
C ARG A 14 7.97 -17.68 -9.22
N SER A 15 8.57 -17.77 -10.40
CA SER A 15 8.68 -16.64 -11.33
C SER A 15 7.32 -16.18 -11.85
N TRP A 16 6.40 -17.12 -12.11
CA TRP A 16 5.03 -16.80 -12.53
C TRP A 16 4.21 -16.17 -11.39
N LEU A 17 4.43 -16.61 -10.16
CA LEU A 17 3.81 -16.03 -8.95
C LEU A 17 4.48 -14.75 -8.46
N SER A 18 5.65 -14.39 -8.99
CA SER A 18 6.34 -13.16 -8.60
C SER A 18 5.44 -11.96 -8.88
N PRO A 19 5.26 -11.06 -7.90
CA PRO A 19 4.47 -9.87 -8.12
C PRO A 19 5.11 -9.00 -9.22
N PRO A 20 4.31 -8.29 -10.02
CA PRO A 20 4.84 -7.29 -10.93
C PRO A 20 5.53 -6.18 -10.16
N ASP A 21 6.52 -5.52 -10.79
CA ASP A 21 7.13 -4.34 -10.20
C ASP A 21 6.08 -3.23 -9.98
N SER A 22 5.83 -2.94 -8.71
CA SER A 22 4.82 -1.97 -8.29
C SER A 22 5.33 -0.53 -8.31
N SER A 23 6.62 -0.30 -8.61
CA SER A 23 7.26 1.02 -8.61
C SER A 23 6.52 2.03 -9.50
N ARG A 24 6.10 1.61 -10.69
CA ARG A 24 5.37 2.47 -11.63
C ARG A 24 4.04 2.94 -11.04
N ASN A 25 3.28 2.02 -10.45
CA ASN A 25 1.99 2.35 -9.84
C ASN A 25 2.17 3.26 -8.63
N TYR A 26 3.18 3.01 -7.79
CA TYR A 26 3.53 3.85 -6.66
C TYR A 26 3.85 5.28 -7.11
N ASN A 27 4.74 5.43 -8.10
CA ASN A 27 5.17 6.74 -8.60
C ASN A 27 4.01 7.53 -9.23
N GLU A 28 3.16 6.88 -10.02
CA GLU A 28 1.99 7.53 -10.60
C GLU A 28 0.96 7.95 -9.55
N ALA A 29 0.72 7.11 -8.53
CA ALA A 29 -0.15 7.46 -7.41
C ALA A 29 0.42 8.64 -6.60
N ALA A 30 1.74 8.64 -6.35
CA ALA A 30 2.42 9.71 -5.64
C ALA A 30 2.32 11.05 -6.40
N LYS A 31 2.50 11.05 -7.73
CA LYS A 31 2.33 12.25 -8.57
C LYS A 31 0.91 12.79 -8.56
N LYS A 32 -0.10 11.93 -8.54
CA LYS A 32 -1.53 12.31 -8.55
C LYS A 32 -2.06 12.68 -7.17
N ARG A 33 -1.33 12.37 -6.09
CA ARG A 33 -1.74 12.64 -4.72
C ARG A 33 -1.84 14.14 -4.50
N GLN A 34 -3.01 14.59 -4.05
CA GLN A 34 -3.18 15.98 -3.65
C GLN A 34 -2.34 16.26 -2.39
N PRO A 35 -1.65 17.42 -2.30
CA PRO A 35 -0.97 17.85 -1.09
C PRO A 35 -1.91 17.79 0.13
N ASP A 36 -1.35 17.49 1.30
CA ASP A 36 -2.07 17.42 2.59
C ASP A 36 -3.21 16.39 2.72
N THR A 37 -3.51 15.64 1.66
CA THR A 37 -4.44 14.53 1.73
C THR A 37 -3.81 13.33 2.41
N CYS A 38 -4.62 12.59 3.17
CA CYS A 38 -4.20 11.42 3.93
C CYS A 38 -3.17 11.72 5.06
N THR A 39 -2.79 12.98 5.28
CA THR A 39 -1.86 13.36 6.37
C THR A 39 -2.36 12.92 7.74
N TRP A 40 -3.69 12.97 7.96
CA TRP A 40 -4.33 12.46 9.18
C TRP A 40 -4.01 10.99 9.47
N PHE A 41 -3.70 10.18 8.46
CA PHE A 41 -3.38 8.76 8.61
C PHE A 41 -1.89 8.49 8.46
N LEU A 42 -1.23 9.11 7.49
CA LEU A 42 0.19 8.87 7.20
C LEU A 42 1.12 9.38 8.31
N ALA A 43 0.71 10.41 9.05
CA ALA A 43 1.46 10.93 10.19
C ALA A 43 1.07 10.25 11.53
N GLU A 44 0.03 9.41 11.55
CA GLU A 44 -0.39 8.74 12.78
C GLU A 44 0.63 7.68 13.20
N LYS A 45 0.95 7.66 14.49
CA LYS A 45 1.86 6.69 15.10
C LYS A 45 1.49 5.24 14.75
N ARG A 46 0.20 4.92 14.69
CA ARG A 46 -0.28 3.58 14.34
C ARG A 46 0.17 3.13 12.94
N PHE A 47 0.21 4.03 11.98
CA PHE A 47 0.70 3.73 10.63
C PHE A 47 2.23 3.59 10.61
N LEU A 48 2.94 4.48 11.32
CA LEU A 48 4.40 4.41 11.44
C LEU A 48 4.86 3.11 12.11
N ASP A 49 4.24 2.74 13.23
CA ASP A 49 4.53 1.49 13.95
C ASP A 49 4.25 0.26 13.06
N TRP A 50 3.21 0.32 12.22
CA TRP A 50 2.90 -0.74 11.25
C TRP A 50 3.94 -0.83 10.13
N MET A 51 4.51 0.29 9.67
CA MET A 51 5.59 0.27 8.68
C MET A 51 6.86 -0.40 9.22
N GLU A 52 7.15 -0.23 10.51
CA GLU A 52 8.29 -0.90 11.16
C GLU A 52 8.02 -2.39 11.42
N LYS A 53 6.78 -2.74 11.82
CA LYS A 53 6.36 -4.10 12.15
C LYS A 53 5.07 -4.46 11.39
N PRO A 54 5.21 -4.99 10.16
CA PRO A 54 4.06 -5.26 9.31
C PRO A 54 3.12 -6.30 9.92
N GLY A 55 1.82 -6.03 9.81
CA GLY A 55 0.73 -6.89 10.29
C GLY A 55 -0.62 -6.46 9.70
N PHE A 56 -1.72 -6.73 10.39
CA PHE A 56 -3.05 -6.28 9.95
C PHE A 56 -3.33 -4.85 10.43
N LEU A 57 -3.58 -3.93 9.50
CA LEU A 57 -4.00 -2.56 9.79
C LEU A 57 -5.35 -2.26 9.14
N TRP A 58 -6.39 -2.14 9.96
CA TRP A 58 -7.72 -1.73 9.50
C TRP A 58 -7.82 -0.21 9.43
N VAL A 59 -8.03 0.31 8.22
CA VAL A 59 -8.23 1.74 7.96
C VAL A 59 -9.70 1.98 7.63
N LYS A 60 -10.34 2.88 8.37
CA LYS A 60 -11.70 3.33 8.09
C LYS A 60 -11.67 4.82 7.77
N GLY A 61 -12.00 5.17 6.53
CA GLY A 61 -12.14 6.57 6.14
C GLY A 61 -13.28 7.24 6.93
N LYS A 62 -13.04 8.46 7.44
CA LYS A 62 -14.13 9.34 7.88
C LYS A 62 -14.65 10.07 6.65
N GLY A 63 -15.72 9.57 6.04
CA GLY A 63 -16.45 10.34 5.05
C GLY A 63 -17.07 11.56 5.74
N LYS A 64 -16.42 12.73 5.66
CA LYS A 64 -17.12 13.98 5.96
C LYS A 64 -17.96 14.32 4.72
N PRO A 65 -19.28 14.50 4.83
CA PRO A 65 -20.05 15.02 3.71
C PRO A 65 -19.47 16.37 3.29
N PHE A 66 -19.39 16.60 1.99
CA PHE A 66 -18.70 17.69 1.32
C PHE A 66 -19.23 19.10 1.67
N SER A 67 -20.26 19.22 2.52
CA SER A 67 -20.96 20.46 2.84
C SER A 67 -20.30 21.35 3.91
N LYS A 68 -19.08 21.04 4.37
CA LYS A 68 -18.40 21.85 5.41
C LYS A 68 -16.95 22.23 5.08
N LEU A 69 -16.57 22.24 3.80
CA LEU A 69 -15.19 22.50 3.34
C LEU A 69 -14.92 23.92 2.84
N PHE A 70 -15.86 24.85 3.02
CA PHE A 70 -15.64 26.28 2.74
C PHE A 70 -15.87 27.09 4.01
N GLU A 71 -14.86 27.08 4.88
CA GLU A 71 -14.54 28.23 5.73
C GLU A 71 -13.02 28.17 5.94
N PHE A 72 -12.31 28.55 4.88
CA PHE A 72 -10.92 28.97 4.99
C PHE A 72 -10.96 30.44 5.41
N ASP A 73 -10.67 30.72 6.67
CA ASP A 73 -10.22 32.07 7.05
C ASP A 73 -8.74 32.19 6.69
N CYS A 74 -8.41 33.34 6.08
CA CYS A 74 -7.08 33.77 5.67
C CYS A 74 -6.04 33.76 6.79
#